data_AF-A0A7Y5F1G5-F1
#
_entry.id   AF-A0A7Y5F1G5-F1
#
_cell.length_a   1.000
_cell.length_b   1.000
_cell.length_c   1.000
_cell.angle_alpha   90.00
_cell.angle_beta   90.00
_cell.angle_gamma   90.00
#
_symmetry.space_group_name_H-M   'P 1'
#
loop_
_entity.id
_entity.type
_entity.pdbx_description
1 polymer ?
#
loop_
_entity_poly.entity_id
_entity_poly.type
_entity_poly.pdbx_seq_one_letter_code
_entity_poly.pdbx_strand_id
1 'polypeptide(L)'
;GTPLPEPTRAFLEAPRGDALAQLTQTWLTSPDFDELRQLPGLQAEGDWKNDPLRTRRVLLRFLQNIPPRTWWSLNAFIAALKQQHPDFQRPTGEYDSWYLKETATGEFLRGFEHWDEVDGALIRYMLTGPMHALGLIDLAAPDKDSPPTAFRWSGWASALLNAAPPKLGDESGRVFVRSDGRVMVPRTAPRTVRYQIARFCRWDEPKGEEFRYRLTPSSLARAREQGLRVGHLITLMAKHSDGIPPNVTKALKEWEAQGAEARVAQVSILRVSAPEILQALRESKAQRFLGDILGPTNVIVKPGAEEKVLAALVEMGYLGEMVGEG
;
A
#
# COMPACT_ATOMS: atom_id res chain seq x y z
N GLY A 1 -2.15 -3.06 14.13
CA GLY A 1 -1.95 -2.08 15.21
C GLY A 1 -1.95 -0.67 14.65
N THR A 2 -2.31 0.32 15.45
CA THR A 2 -2.19 1.75 15.07
C THR A 2 -0.74 2.20 15.28
N PRO A 3 -0.14 2.98 14.37
CA PRO A 3 1.24 3.44 14.54
C PRO A 3 1.40 4.29 15.82
N LEU A 4 2.47 4.03 16.56
CA LEU A 4 2.82 4.80 17.76
C LEU A 4 3.36 6.18 17.34
N PRO A 5 2.79 7.31 17.79
CA PRO A 5 3.12 8.64 17.26
C PRO A 5 4.60 9.01 17.37
N GLU A 6 5.19 8.95 18.56
CA GLU A 6 6.58 9.38 18.79
C GLU A 6 7.62 8.50 18.08
N PRO A 7 7.56 7.14 18.18
CA PRO A 7 8.46 6.28 17.40
C PRO A 7 8.34 6.49 15.89
N THR A 8 7.11 6.69 15.39
CA THR A 8 6.87 6.95 13.96
C THR A 8 7.51 8.27 13.54
N ARG A 9 7.35 9.33 14.35
CA ARG A 9 7.96 10.63 14.09
C ARG A 9 9.48 10.54 14.09
N ALA A 10 10.06 9.95 15.13
CA ALA A 10 11.51 9.78 15.25
C ALA A 10 12.09 9.04 14.04
N PHE A 11 11.43 7.97 13.59
CA PHE A 11 11.83 7.22 12.41
C PHE A 11 11.75 8.04 11.11
N LEU A 12 10.67 8.80 10.92
CA LEU A 12 10.45 9.60 9.70
C LEU A 12 11.38 10.83 9.61
N GLU A 13 11.81 11.36 10.75
CA GLU A 13 12.71 12.53 10.86
C GLU A 13 14.19 12.13 10.91
N ALA A 14 14.52 10.88 11.27
CA ALA A 14 15.89 10.38 11.30
C ALA A 14 16.54 10.44 9.90
N PRO A 15 17.87 10.68 9.82
CA PRO A 15 18.60 10.56 8.57
C PRO A 15 18.43 9.15 7.97
N ARG A 16 18.58 9.04 6.66
CA ARG A 16 18.25 7.81 5.91
C ARG A 16 19.03 6.57 6.36
N GLY A 17 20.31 6.72 6.68
CA GLY A 17 21.13 5.65 7.25
C GLY A 17 20.61 5.21 8.63
N ASP A 18 20.35 6.16 9.52
CA ASP A 18 19.87 5.90 10.88
C ASP A 18 18.50 5.24 10.90
N ALA A 19 17.56 5.73 10.08
CA ALA A 19 16.24 5.10 9.95
C ALA A 19 16.34 3.64 9.49
N LEU A 20 17.21 3.34 8.52
CA LEU A 20 17.41 1.96 8.05
C LEU A 20 18.05 1.07 9.13
N ALA A 21 19.04 1.60 9.86
CA ALA A 21 19.64 0.88 10.98
C ALA A 21 18.62 0.59 12.09
N GLN A 22 17.80 1.58 12.46
CA GLN A 22 16.72 1.40 13.44
C GLN A 22 15.74 0.31 12.98
N LEU A 23 15.24 0.39 11.75
CA LEU A 23 14.30 -0.60 11.21
C LEU A 23 14.89 -2.01 11.18
N THR A 24 16.17 -2.12 10.77
CA THR A 24 16.88 -3.40 10.75
C THR A 24 17.02 -3.98 12.15
N GLN A 25 17.39 -3.16 13.14
CA GLN A 25 17.50 -3.60 14.53
C GLN A 25 16.16 -3.98 15.13
N THR A 26 15.09 -3.25 14.81
CA THR A 26 13.71 -3.62 15.20
C THR A 26 13.35 -4.99 14.65
N TRP A 27 13.60 -5.27 13.37
CA TRP A 27 13.35 -6.59 12.79
C TRP A 27 14.22 -7.68 13.44
N LEU A 28 15.54 -7.45 13.57
CA LEU A 28 16.47 -8.44 14.15
C LEU A 28 16.08 -8.88 15.56
N THR A 29 15.48 -7.99 16.34
CA THR A 29 15.15 -8.21 17.76
C THR A 29 13.67 -8.46 18.03
N SER A 30 12.78 -8.29 17.05
CA SER A 30 11.33 -8.41 17.26
C SER A 30 10.90 -9.88 17.46
N PRO A 31 10.22 -10.19 18.58
CA PRO A 31 9.51 -11.46 18.74
C PRO A 31 8.14 -11.47 18.05
N ASP A 32 7.61 -10.29 17.67
CA ASP A 32 6.25 -10.14 17.13
C ASP A 32 6.20 -10.22 15.59
N PHE A 33 7.34 -9.99 14.92
CA PHE A 33 7.44 -10.17 13.48
C PHE A 33 7.63 -11.66 13.16
N ASP A 34 6.54 -12.34 12.85
CA ASP A 34 6.51 -13.78 12.58
C ASP A 34 6.57 -14.07 11.08
N GLU A 35 7.76 -14.34 10.56
CA GLU A 35 7.98 -14.59 9.12
C GLU A 35 7.19 -15.81 8.59
N LEU A 36 7.01 -16.85 9.42
CA LEU A 36 6.29 -18.06 9.01
C LEU A 36 4.83 -17.76 8.72
N ARG A 37 4.20 -16.90 9.53
CA ARG A 37 2.81 -16.45 9.32
C ARG A 37 2.65 -15.41 8.20
N GLN A 38 3.75 -14.85 7.71
CA GLN A 38 3.76 -13.91 6.58
C GLN A 38 4.07 -14.61 5.26
N LEU A 39 4.31 -15.93 5.26
CA LEU A 39 4.58 -16.68 4.04
C LEU A 39 3.39 -16.59 3.08
N PRO A 40 3.59 -16.07 1.85
CA PRO A 40 2.54 -16.07 0.84
C PRO A 40 2.11 -17.51 0.53
N GLY A 41 0.81 -17.75 0.43
CA GLY A 41 0.27 -19.07 0.11
C GLY A 41 0.11 -20.01 1.31
N LEU A 42 0.49 -19.58 2.52
CA LEU A 42 0.39 -20.39 3.73
C LEU A 42 -0.54 -19.73 4.77
N GLN A 43 -1.41 -20.53 5.36
CA GLN A 43 -2.30 -20.11 6.44
C GLN A 43 -2.03 -20.94 7.70
N ALA A 44 -1.81 -20.26 8.82
CA ALA A 44 -1.69 -20.89 10.13
C ALA A 44 -3.05 -20.97 10.83
N GLU A 45 -3.44 -22.16 11.27
CA GLU A 45 -4.65 -22.42 12.06
C GLU A 45 -4.30 -22.95 13.45
N GLY A 46 -5.21 -22.79 14.42
CA GLY A 46 -5.02 -23.27 15.80
C GLY A 46 -4.14 -22.38 16.68
N ASP A 47 -3.92 -22.82 17.93
CA ASP A 47 -3.31 -22.04 19.00
C ASP A 47 -1.81 -22.32 19.22
N TRP A 48 -1.17 -23.03 18.29
CA TRP A 48 0.27 -23.29 18.36
C TRP A 48 1.08 -22.01 18.15
N LYS A 49 2.26 -21.97 18.77
CA LYS A 49 3.19 -20.84 18.68
C LYS A 49 4.55 -21.34 18.25
N ASN A 50 5.13 -20.68 17.26
CA ASN A 50 6.54 -20.74 16.92
C ASN A 50 7.31 -19.63 17.66
N ASP A 51 8.64 -19.71 17.57
CA ASP A 51 9.56 -18.67 18.06
C ASP A 51 10.29 -18.05 16.85
N PRO A 52 9.73 -16.98 16.24
CA PRO A 52 10.33 -16.36 15.07
C PRO A 52 11.69 -15.72 15.38
N LEU A 53 11.86 -15.14 16.57
CA LEU A 53 13.12 -14.52 16.97
C LEU A 53 14.24 -15.56 17.12
N ARG A 54 13.96 -16.71 17.75
CA ARG A 54 14.94 -17.81 17.83
C ARG A 54 15.28 -18.33 16.44
N THR A 55 14.28 -18.56 15.59
CA THR A 55 14.45 -19.04 14.22
C THR A 55 15.35 -18.10 13.42
N ARG A 56 15.08 -16.79 13.48
CA ARG A 56 15.90 -15.75 12.84
C ARG A 56 17.34 -15.77 13.35
N ARG A 57 17.55 -15.84 14.66
CA ARG A 57 18.90 -15.92 15.26
C ARG A 57 19.66 -17.16 14.82
N VAL A 58 18.98 -18.31 14.73
CA VAL A 58 19.57 -19.55 14.24
C VAL A 58 20.02 -19.38 12.79
N LEU A 59 19.16 -18.86 11.90
CA LEU A 59 19.53 -18.65 10.50
C LEU A 59 20.69 -17.66 10.35
N LEU A 60 20.68 -16.55 11.10
CA LEU A 60 21.76 -15.56 11.06
C LEU A 60 23.11 -16.17 11.45
N ARG A 61 23.16 -17.10 12.41
CA ARG A 61 24.40 -17.81 12.76
C ARG A 61 24.91 -18.66 11.60
N PHE A 62 24.03 -19.34 10.87
CA PHE A 62 24.45 -20.10 9.69
C PHE A 62 24.98 -19.17 8.58
N LEU A 63 24.33 -18.02 8.38
CA LEU A 63 24.76 -17.02 7.40
C LEU A 63 26.08 -16.33 7.77
N GLN A 64 26.43 -16.23 9.06
CA GLN A 64 27.73 -15.69 9.51
C GLN A 64 28.92 -16.53 9.04
N ASN A 65 28.71 -17.81 8.75
CA ASN A 65 29.76 -18.69 8.20
C ASN A 65 30.01 -18.44 6.70
N ILE A 66 29.17 -17.63 6.04
CA ILE A 66 29.33 -17.28 4.63
C ILE A 66 30.34 -16.12 4.51
N PRO A 67 31.43 -16.28 3.73
CA PRO A 67 32.38 -15.21 3.50
C PRO A 67 31.70 -13.95 2.92
N PRO A 68 32.06 -12.74 3.39
CA PRO A 68 31.53 -11.50 2.84
C PRO A 68 31.74 -11.40 1.33
N ARG A 69 30.81 -10.74 0.63
CA ARG A 69 30.86 -10.43 -0.81
C ARG A 69 30.96 -11.63 -1.77
N THR A 70 30.82 -12.86 -1.26
CA THR A 70 30.81 -14.07 -2.09
C THR A 70 29.37 -14.43 -2.45
N TRP A 71 29.11 -14.75 -3.71
CA TRP A 71 27.80 -15.24 -4.15
C TRP A 71 27.64 -16.72 -3.79
N TRP A 72 26.51 -17.05 -3.16
CA TRP A 72 26.15 -18.40 -2.76
C TRP A 72 24.83 -18.81 -3.41
N SER A 73 24.74 -20.08 -3.81
CA SER A 73 23.50 -20.66 -4.31
C SER A 73 22.48 -20.75 -3.19
N LEU A 74 21.34 -20.10 -3.40
CA LEU A 74 20.20 -20.11 -2.47
C LEU A 74 19.69 -21.54 -2.27
N ASN A 75 19.54 -22.29 -3.36
CA ASN A 75 19.04 -23.66 -3.31
C ASN A 75 20.05 -24.59 -2.61
N ALA A 76 21.35 -24.43 -2.85
CA ALA A 76 22.37 -25.24 -2.18
C ALA A 76 22.43 -24.94 -0.67
N PHE A 77 22.26 -23.67 -0.27
CA PHE A 77 22.19 -23.27 1.13
C PHE A 77 20.97 -23.89 1.83
N ILE A 78 19.78 -23.83 1.21
CA ILE A 78 18.56 -24.46 1.75
C ILE A 78 18.73 -25.98 1.86
N ALA A 79 19.28 -26.63 0.84
CA ALA A 79 19.52 -28.08 0.86
C ALA A 79 20.52 -28.48 1.96
N ALA A 80 21.59 -27.72 2.15
CA ALA A 80 22.56 -27.96 3.23
C ALA A 80 21.91 -27.80 4.62
N LEU A 81 21.02 -26.82 4.78
CA LEU A 81 20.23 -26.64 6.01
C LEU A 81 19.29 -27.82 6.27
N LYS A 82 18.55 -28.27 5.25
CA LYS A 82 17.70 -29.46 5.35
C LYS A 82 18.49 -30.69 5.80
N GLN A 83 19.70 -30.86 5.29
CA GLN A 83 20.53 -32.03 5.57
C GLN A 83 21.19 -31.98 6.95
N GLN A 84 21.71 -30.82 7.36
CA GLN A 84 22.57 -30.71 8.56
C GLN A 84 21.80 -30.21 9.78
N HIS A 85 20.78 -29.40 9.58
CA HIS A 85 19.99 -28.75 10.62
C HIS A 85 18.49 -28.70 10.27
N PRO A 86 17.84 -29.85 9.98
CA PRO A 86 16.44 -29.90 9.58
C PRO A 86 15.49 -29.26 10.61
N ASP A 87 15.84 -29.36 11.89
CA ASP A 87 15.06 -28.95 13.05
C ASP A 87 15.28 -27.47 13.47
N PHE A 88 15.90 -26.64 12.63
CA PHE A 88 16.33 -25.29 13.01
C PHE A 88 15.19 -24.40 13.55
N GLN A 89 13.96 -24.61 13.07
CA GLN A 89 12.74 -23.95 13.58
C GLN A 89 12.06 -24.71 14.70
N ARG A 90 12.21 -26.04 14.72
CA ARG A 90 11.46 -26.99 15.56
C ARG A 90 12.44 -27.80 16.40
N PRO A 91 12.95 -27.27 17.52
CA PRO A 91 13.99 -27.91 18.30
C PRO A 91 13.64 -29.31 18.84
N THR A 92 12.35 -29.62 18.94
CA THR A 92 11.82 -30.92 19.36
C THR A 92 11.64 -31.90 18.21
N GLY A 93 11.81 -31.47 16.95
CA GLY A 93 11.58 -32.28 15.76
C GLY A 93 10.11 -32.65 15.51
N GLU A 94 9.16 -31.98 16.16
CA GLU A 94 7.73 -32.28 16.04
C GLU A 94 7.10 -31.62 14.81
N TYR A 95 7.17 -32.31 13.67
CA TYR A 95 6.68 -31.81 12.38
C TYR A 95 5.15 -31.78 12.23
N ASP A 96 4.42 -32.52 13.07
CA ASP A 96 2.95 -32.63 13.02
C ASP A 96 2.23 -31.62 13.92
N SER A 97 2.97 -30.87 14.74
CA SER A 97 2.42 -29.98 15.78
C SER A 97 1.87 -28.66 15.23
N TRP A 98 2.27 -28.25 14.03
CA TRP A 98 1.88 -26.99 13.41
C TRP A 98 0.80 -27.23 12.37
N TYR A 99 -0.37 -26.65 12.60
CA TYR A 99 -1.49 -26.72 11.68
C TYR A 99 -1.33 -25.63 10.62
N LEU A 100 -0.53 -25.95 9.61
CA LEU A 100 -0.26 -25.10 8.46
C LEU A 100 -1.00 -25.64 7.24
N LYS A 101 -1.62 -24.73 6.49
CA LYS A 101 -2.49 -25.05 5.36
C LYS A 101 -2.06 -24.28 4.12
N GLU A 102 -1.93 -24.96 2.99
CA GLU A 102 -1.73 -24.30 1.72
C GLU A 102 -3.03 -23.64 1.26
N THR A 103 -3.00 -22.36 0.90
CA THR A 103 -4.23 -21.61 0.58
C THR A 103 -4.84 -21.99 -0.76
N ALA A 104 -4.04 -22.49 -1.71
CA ALA A 104 -4.50 -22.85 -3.04
C ALA A 104 -5.30 -24.16 -3.06
N THR A 105 -4.81 -25.18 -2.36
CA THR A 105 -5.39 -26.53 -2.33
C THR A 105 -6.25 -26.77 -1.09
N GLY A 106 -5.98 -26.02 -0.01
CA GLY A 106 -6.54 -26.28 1.31
C GLY A 106 -5.92 -27.47 2.04
N GLU A 107 -4.84 -28.05 1.51
CA GLU A 107 -4.13 -29.18 2.11
C GLU A 107 -3.38 -28.77 3.38
N PHE A 108 -3.39 -29.64 4.39
CA PHE A 108 -2.58 -29.46 5.59
C PHE A 108 -1.18 -30.01 5.37
N LEU A 109 -0.18 -29.16 5.53
CA LEU A 109 1.23 -29.49 5.36
C LEU A 109 1.79 -30.05 6.68
N ARG A 110 1.67 -31.37 6.90
CA ARG A 110 2.10 -32.06 8.13
C ARG A 110 3.16 -33.12 7.85
N GLY A 111 4.13 -33.24 8.76
CA GLY A 111 5.22 -34.18 8.61
C GLY A 111 6.43 -33.59 7.86
N PHE A 112 7.49 -34.38 7.80
CA PHE A 112 8.77 -33.96 7.23
C PHE A 112 8.75 -33.90 5.69
N GLU A 113 7.81 -34.60 5.03
CA GLU A 113 7.64 -34.53 3.57
C GLU A 113 7.44 -33.10 3.08
N HIS A 114 6.77 -32.24 3.86
CA HIS A 114 6.49 -30.85 3.50
C HIS A 114 7.56 -29.85 4.00
N TRP A 115 8.76 -30.33 4.34
CA TRP A 115 9.82 -29.47 4.84
C TRP A 115 10.17 -28.36 3.84
N ASP A 116 10.14 -28.63 2.53
CA ASP A 116 10.50 -27.61 1.53
C ASP A 116 9.42 -26.53 1.41
N GLU A 117 8.15 -26.92 1.51
CA GLU A 117 6.95 -26.08 1.42
C GLU A 117 6.76 -25.19 2.65
N VAL A 118 7.31 -25.58 3.80
CA VAL A 118 7.22 -24.82 5.05
C VAL A 118 8.58 -24.21 5.42
N ASP A 119 9.55 -25.06 5.72
CA ASP A 119 10.83 -24.66 6.29
C ASP A 119 11.80 -24.10 5.24
N GLY A 120 11.88 -24.76 4.07
CA GLY A 120 12.61 -24.25 2.91
C GLY A 120 12.02 -22.94 2.39
N ALA A 121 10.69 -22.85 2.33
CA ALA A 121 9.95 -21.65 1.96
C ALA A 121 10.24 -20.49 2.92
N LEU A 122 10.31 -20.74 4.24
CA LEU A 122 10.71 -19.73 5.21
C LEU A 122 12.10 -19.19 4.95
N ILE A 123 13.11 -20.07 4.78
CA ILE A 123 14.49 -19.64 4.54
C ILE A 123 14.55 -18.76 3.29
N ARG A 124 13.89 -19.20 2.20
CA ARG A 124 13.79 -18.44 0.96
C ARG A 124 13.16 -17.08 1.21
N TYR A 125 11.99 -17.05 1.85
CA TYR A 125 11.27 -15.82 2.16
C TYR A 125 12.11 -14.86 2.98
N MET A 126 12.77 -15.30 4.05
CA MET A 126 13.58 -14.41 4.89
C MET A 126 14.73 -13.78 4.10
N LEU A 127 15.42 -14.56 3.27
CA LEU A 127 16.55 -14.10 2.46
C LEU A 127 16.11 -13.16 1.34
N THR A 128 15.06 -13.52 0.59
CA THR A 128 14.60 -12.75 -0.58
C THR A 128 13.62 -11.63 -0.25
N GLY A 129 13.06 -11.64 0.96
CA GLY A 129 12.10 -10.67 1.48
C GLY A 129 12.77 -9.71 2.46
N PRO A 130 12.57 -9.86 3.80
CA PRO A 130 13.00 -8.88 4.79
C PRO A 130 14.51 -8.62 4.77
N MET A 131 15.37 -9.64 4.64
CA MET A 131 16.82 -9.40 4.63
C MET A 131 17.28 -8.61 3.41
N HIS A 132 16.71 -8.89 2.24
CA HIS A 132 16.99 -8.10 1.04
C HIS A 132 16.41 -6.69 1.14
N ALA A 133 15.15 -6.55 1.56
CA ALA A 133 14.45 -5.27 1.68
C ALA A 133 15.11 -4.32 2.71
N LEU A 134 15.67 -4.88 3.79
CA LEU A 134 16.44 -4.15 4.79
C LEU A 134 17.88 -3.87 4.35
N GLY A 135 18.28 -4.36 3.17
CA GLY A 135 19.61 -4.14 2.61
C GLY A 135 20.71 -4.95 3.29
N LEU A 136 20.40 -6.04 3.99
CA LEU A 136 21.40 -6.98 4.53
C LEU A 136 21.98 -7.87 3.42
N ILE A 137 21.17 -8.21 2.42
CA ILE A 137 21.54 -9.18 1.37
C ILE A 137 21.32 -8.58 -0.02
N ASP A 138 22.28 -8.81 -0.92
CA ASP A 138 22.08 -8.65 -2.36
C ASP A 138 21.59 -9.97 -2.95
N LEU A 139 20.69 -9.89 -3.94
CA LEU A 139 20.13 -11.04 -4.65
C LEU A 139 20.62 -11.05 -6.10
N ALA A 140 20.73 -12.25 -6.67
CA ALA A 140 21.00 -12.45 -8.08
C ALA A 140 20.03 -13.47 -8.67
N ALA A 141 19.57 -13.19 -9.88
CA ALA A 141 18.71 -14.04 -10.69
C ALA A 141 19.34 -14.20 -12.09
N PRO A 142 19.00 -15.27 -12.84
CA PRO A 142 19.49 -15.46 -14.21
C PRO A 142 19.08 -14.33 -15.17
N ASP A 143 17.89 -13.78 -14.96
CA ASP A 143 17.31 -12.68 -15.71
C ASP A 143 16.37 -11.85 -14.80
N LYS A 144 15.74 -10.81 -15.37
CA LYS A 144 14.93 -9.83 -14.61
C LYS A 144 13.60 -10.38 -14.09
N ASP A 145 13.03 -11.37 -14.79
CA ASP A 145 11.69 -11.88 -14.51
C ASP A 145 11.73 -13.22 -13.74
N SER A 146 12.92 -13.84 -13.68
CA SER A 146 13.19 -15.04 -12.90
C SER A 146 13.35 -14.77 -11.41
N PRO A 147 12.97 -15.73 -10.54
CA PRO A 147 13.20 -15.62 -9.11
C PRO A 147 14.71 -15.65 -8.78
N PRO A 148 15.13 -15.03 -7.65
CA PRO A 148 16.50 -15.10 -7.17
C PRO A 148 16.97 -16.54 -6.95
N THR A 149 18.16 -16.86 -7.47
CA THR A 149 18.81 -18.17 -7.31
C THR A 149 20.10 -18.10 -6.49
N ALA A 150 20.63 -16.89 -6.27
CA ALA A 150 21.81 -16.67 -5.47
C ALA A 150 21.69 -15.43 -4.59
N PHE A 151 22.48 -15.41 -3.52
CA PHE A 151 22.51 -14.31 -2.57
C PHE A 151 23.94 -14.05 -2.08
N ARG A 152 24.18 -12.86 -1.52
CA ARG A 152 25.40 -12.53 -0.78
C ARG A 152 25.13 -11.48 0.28
N TRP A 153 26.00 -11.37 1.28
CA TRP A 153 26.02 -10.20 2.15
C TRP A 153 26.24 -8.92 1.33
N SER A 154 25.39 -7.92 1.57
CA SER A 154 25.49 -6.60 0.92
C SER A 154 26.68 -5.80 1.45
N GLY A 155 26.99 -4.68 0.79
CA GLY A 155 27.96 -3.71 1.30
C GLY A 155 27.56 -3.04 2.63
N TRP A 156 26.29 -3.10 3.03
CA TRP A 156 25.77 -2.50 4.25
C TRP A 156 25.61 -3.48 5.41
N ALA A 157 25.67 -4.79 5.13
CA ALA A 157 25.37 -5.86 6.08
C ALA A 157 26.12 -5.69 7.42
N SER A 158 27.45 -5.52 7.36
CA SER A 158 28.27 -5.39 8.58
C SER A 158 27.87 -4.18 9.43
N ALA A 159 27.63 -3.02 8.81
CA ALA A 159 27.18 -1.83 9.54
C ALA A 159 25.81 -2.07 10.18
N LEU A 160 24.84 -2.54 9.40
CA LEU A 160 23.47 -2.75 9.85
C LEU A 160 23.35 -3.79 10.97
N LEU A 161 24.10 -4.90 10.89
CA LEU A 161 24.15 -5.93 11.93
C LEU A 161 24.71 -5.40 13.25
N ASN A 162 25.63 -4.42 13.20
CA ASN A 162 26.22 -3.76 14.36
C ASN A 162 25.47 -2.48 14.77
N ALA A 163 24.21 -2.31 14.34
CA ALA A 163 23.39 -1.13 14.60
C ALA A 163 24.00 0.20 14.14
N ALA A 164 24.94 0.16 13.19
CA ALA A 164 25.57 1.34 12.63
C ALA A 164 24.86 1.79 11.34
N PRO A 165 24.62 3.10 11.16
CA PRO A 165 23.96 3.62 9.97
C PRO A 165 24.86 3.47 8.73
N PRO A 166 24.37 2.85 7.63
CA PRO A 166 25.11 2.85 6.38
C PRO A 166 25.10 4.25 5.74
N LYS A 167 26.13 4.54 4.94
CA LYS A 167 26.21 5.79 4.19
C LYS A 167 25.19 5.76 3.04
N LEU A 168 24.10 6.51 3.21
CA LEU A 168 23.05 6.71 2.21
C LEU A 168 23.02 8.18 1.80
N GLY A 169 22.55 8.46 0.58
CA GLY A 169 22.41 9.83 0.09
C GLY A 169 21.39 10.63 0.89
N ASP A 170 21.63 11.93 0.99
CA ASP A 170 20.77 12.87 1.71
C ASP A 170 19.39 13.00 1.07
N GLU A 171 18.39 13.29 1.90
CA GLU A 171 17.01 13.53 1.45
C GLU A 171 16.75 15.03 1.29
N SER A 172 17.32 15.65 0.26
CA SER A 172 17.22 17.08 -0.01
C SER A 172 16.30 17.44 -1.20
N GLY A 173 15.58 16.46 -1.75
CA GLY A 173 14.70 16.65 -2.90
C GLY A 173 13.59 17.67 -2.63
N ARG A 174 13.26 18.45 -3.66
CA ARG A 174 12.22 19.49 -3.62
C ARG A 174 10.88 18.95 -4.11
N VAL A 175 9.81 19.39 -3.47
CA VAL A 175 8.42 19.15 -3.87
C VAL A 175 8.09 20.08 -5.02
N PHE A 176 7.33 19.59 -6.00
CA PHE A 176 6.85 20.41 -7.11
C PHE A 176 5.32 20.43 -7.12
N VAL A 177 4.75 21.63 -7.09
CA VAL A 177 3.30 21.85 -7.06
C VAL A 177 2.85 22.48 -8.36
N ARG A 178 1.93 21.83 -9.07
CA ARG A 178 1.38 22.35 -10.33
C ARG A 178 0.14 23.19 -10.08
N SER A 179 -0.12 24.11 -11.00
CA SER A 179 -1.31 24.96 -10.99
C SER A 179 -2.63 24.19 -11.11
N ASP A 180 -2.62 22.92 -11.54
CA ASP A 180 -3.81 22.05 -11.60
C ASP A 180 -4.05 21.27 -10.29
N GLY A 181 -3.32 21.57 -9.21
CA GLY A 181 -3.47 20.93 -7.91
C GLY A 181 -2.79 19.56 -7.78
N ARG A 182 -1.96 19.17 -8.75
CA ARG A 182 -1.07 18.01 -8.60
C ARG A 182 0.18 18.36 -7.81
N VAL A 183 0.59 17.46 -6.93
CA VAL A 183 1.79 17.57 -6.11
C VAL A 183 2.70 16.39 -6.43
N MET A 184 3.91 16.70 -6.87
CA MET A 184 4.94 15.72 -7.19
C MET A 184 6.05 15.77 -6.16
N VAL A 185 6.39 14.62 -5.63
CA VAL A 185 7.38 14.50 -4.56
C VAL A 185 8.42 13.46 -4.98
N PRO A 186 9.68 13.85 -5.24
CA PRO A 186 10.71 12.91 -5.63
C PRO A 186 11.08 11.99 -4.46
N ARG A 187 11.59 10.79 -4.75
CA ARG A 187 12.10 9.86 -3.73
C ARG A 187 13.20 10.46 -2.85
N THR A 188 13.91 11.46 -3.34
CA THR A 188 14.95 12.19 -2.60
C THR A 188 14.40 13.27 -1.66
N ALA A 189 13.11 13.61 -1.70
CA ALA A 189 12.54 14.54 -0.71
C ALA A 189 12.47 13.91 0.68
N PRO A 190 12.57 14.68 1.79
CA PRO A 190 12.52 14.12 3.15
C PRO A 190 11.31 13.20 3.39
N ARG A 191 11.53 12.01 3.96
CA ARG A 191 10.45 11.03 4.27
C ARG A 191 9.26 11.64 4.99
N THR A 192 9.52 12.43 6.03
CA THR A 192 8.48 13.12 6.81
C THR A 192 7.61 14.04 5.94
N VAL A 193 8.20 14.74 4.97
CA VAL A 193 7.48 15.61 4.04
C VAL A 193 6.61 14.78 3.10
N ARG A 194 7.14 13.67 2.56
CA ARG A 194 6.37 12.76 1.69
C ARG A 194 5.15 12.20 2.44
N TYR A 195 5.37 11.74 3.67
CA TYR A 195 4.31 11.22 4.54
C TYR A 195 3.25 12.28 4.84
N GLN A 196 3.66 13.49 5.23
CA GLN A 196 2.72 14.56 5.58
C GLN A 196 1.90 15.01 4.36
N ILE A 197 2.52 15.21 3.19
CA ILE A 197 1.80 15.56 1.94
C ILE A 197 0.77 14.48 1.59
N ALA A 198 1.16 13.20 1.69
CA ALA A 198 0.28 12.08 1.39
C ALA A 198 -1.00 12.07 2.25
N ARG A 199 -0.97 12.63 3.48
CA ARG A 199 -2.16 12.72 4.35
C ARG A 199 -3.17 13.78 3.90
N PHE A 200 -2.77 14.74 3.08
CA PHE A 200 -3.66 15.77 2.54
C PHE A 200 -4.17 15.47 1.14
N CYS A 201 -3.62 14.44 0.47
CA CYS A 201 -3.82 14.23 -0.95
C CYS A 201 -4.34 12.83 -1.26
N ARG A 202 -4.98 12.69 -2.43
CA ARG A 202 -5.19 11.39 -3.05
C ARG A 202 -3.91 10.95 -3.76
N TRP A 203 -3.63 9.65 -3.74
CA TRP A 203 -2.52 9.06 -4.48
C TRP A 203 -2.94 8.85 -5.93
N ASP A 204 -2.12 9.32 -6.86
CA ASP A 204 -2.20 8.98 -8.28
C ASP A 204 -1.08 7.95 -8.59
N GLU A 205 -1.09 7.34 -9.78
CA GLU A 205 -0.06 6.36 -10.15
C GLU A 205 1.35 6.98 -10.09
N PRO A 206 2.33 6.30 -9.45
CA PRO A 206 3.72 6.76 -9.45
C PRO A 206 4.29 6.72 -10.86
N LYS A 207 5.20 7.64 -11.18
CA LYS A 207 5.92 7.66 -12.46
C LYS A 207 7.42 7.70 -12.21
N GLY A 208 8.11 6.60 -12.50
CA GLY A 208 9.54 6.48 -12.20
C GLY A 208 9.79 6.61 -10.68
N GLU A 209 10.74 7.46 -10.30
CA GLU A 209 11.14 7.70 -8.90
C GLU A 209 10.34 8.84 -8.23
N GLU A 210 9.19 9.23 -8.79
CA GLU A 210 8.36 10.34 -8.33
C GLU A 210 7.01 9.84 -7.80
N PHE A 211 6.69 10.24 -6.58
CA PHE A 211 5.36 10.06 -5.99
C PHE A 211 4.43 11.17 -6.45
N ARG A 212 3.24 10.79 -6.92
CA ARG A 212 2.27 11.71 -7.50
C ARG A 212 1.01 11.76 -6.66
N TYR A 213 0.62 12.96 -6.32
CA TYR A 213 -0.54 13.21 -5.50
C TYR A 213 -1.45 14.26 -6.13
N ARG A 214 -2.72 14.22 -5.74
CA ARG A 214 -3.72 15.19 -6.16
C ARG A 214 -4.47 15.75 -4.96
N LEU A 215 -4.57 17.08 -4.90
CA LEU A 215 -5.43 17.76 -3.95
C LEU A 215 -6.88 17.60 -4.37
N THR A 216 -7.71 17.04 -3.49
CA THR A 216 -9.16 16.94 -3.71
C THR A 216 -9.92 17.38 -2.47
N PRO A 217 -11.16 17.89 -2.60
CA PRO A 217 -11.97 18.21 -1.43
C PRO A 217 -12.13 17.03 -0.45
N SER A 218 -12.25 15.81 -0.99
CA SER A 218 -12.37 14.59 -0.18
C SER A 218 -11.07 14.21 0.54
N SER A 219 -9.89 14.45 -0.03
CA SER A 219 -8.62 14.19 0.66
C SER A 219 -8.38 15.22 1.77
N LEU A 220 -8.72 16.49 1.52
CA LEU A 220 -8.61 17.54 2.52
C LEU A 220 -9.61 17.36 3.67
N ALA A 221 -10.85 16.93 3.39
CA ALA A 221 -11.86 16.63 4.41
C ALA A 221 -11.37 15.51 5.35
N ARG A 222 -10.81 14.45 4.77
CA ARG A 222 -10.19 13.34 5.52
C ARG A 222 -9.01 13.79 6.37
N ALA A 223 -8.20 14.72 5.88
CA ALA A 223 -7.11 15.29 6.65
C ALA A 223 -7.65 16.07 7.87
N ARG A 224 -8.72 16.84 7.68
CA ARG A 224 -9.39 17.60 8.75
C ARG A 224 -9.96 16.70 9.84
N GLU A 225 -10.55 15.56 9.48
CA GLU A 225 -11.02 14.54 10.45
C GLU A 225 -9.88 14.01 11.34
N GLN A 226 -8.64 14.05 10.84
CA GLN A 226 -7.44 13.65 11.58
C GLN A 226 -6.76 14.83 12.31
N GLY A 227 -7.46 15.97 12.45
CA GLY A 227 -6.95 17.17 13.12
C GLY A 227 -5.93 17.97 12.30
N LEU A 228 -5.77 17.68 11.00
CA LEU A 228 -4.84 18.42 10.13
C LEU A 228 -5.52 19.64 9.52
N ARG A 229 -4.81 20.77 9.50
CA ARG A 229 -5.29 22.04 8.91
C ARG A 229 -4.57 22.36 7.60
N VAL A 230 -5.27 23.06 6.71
CA VAL A 230 -4.71 23.40 5.38
C VAL A 230 -3.51 24.34 5.50
N GLY A 231 -3.51 25.23 6.51
CA GLY A 231 -2.36 26.06 6.83
C GLY A 231 -1.06 25.26 7.10
N HIS A 232 -1.15 24.04 7.65
CA HIS A 232 0.02 23.17 7.83
C HIS A 232 0.56 22.68 6.48
N LEU A 233 -0.33 22.29 5.55
CA LEU A 233 0.05 21.87 4.20
C LEU A 233 0.71 23.00 3.42
N ILE A 234 0.13 24.22 3.46
CA ILE A 234 0.70 25.39 2.79
C ILE A 234 2.11 25.67 3.32
N THR A 235 2.29 25.70 4.65
CA THR A 235 3.60 25.90 5.28
C THR A 235 4.60 24.82 4.86
N LEU A 236 4.17 23.55 4.86
CA LEU A 236 5.00 22.42 4.47
C LEU A 236 5.46 22.52 3.01
N MET A 237 4.53 22.77 2.08
CA MET A 237 4.87 22.90 0.66
C MET A 237 5.75 24.13 0.43
N ALA A 238 5.48 25.27 1.10
CA ALA A 238 6.29 26.48 0.95
C ALA A 238 7.73 26.27 1.41
N LYS A 239 7.95 25.47 2.47
CA LYS A 239 9.29 25.15 2.97
C LYS A 239 10.08 24.20 2.03
N HIS A 240 9.39 23.29 1.36
CA HIS A 240 10.02 22.17 0.64
C HIS A 240 9.88 22.25 -0.89
N SER A 241 9.23 23.26 -1.44
CA SER A 241 9.15 23.54 -2.88
C SER A 241 9.86 24.84 -3.24
N ASP A 242 10.03 25.10 -4.54
CA ASP A 242 10.53 26.39 -5.05
C ASP A 242 9.41 27.46 -5.16
N GLY A 243 8.18 27.10 -4.77
CA GLY A 243 7.03 27.97 -4.81
C GLY A 243 5.73 27.21 -5.00
N ILE A 244 4.65 27.76 -4.43
CA ILE A 244 3.30 27.24 -4.63
C ILE A 244 2.58 28.18 -5.60
N PRO A 245 1.96 27.67 -6.69
CA PRO A 245 1.14 28.49 -7.56
C PRO A 245 0.08 29.28 -6.77
N PRO A 246 -0.10 30.60 -7.02
CA PRO A 246 -1.02 31.44 -6.24
C PRO A 246 -2.46 30.94 -6.28
N ASN A 247 -2.90 30.39 -7.41
CA ASN A 247 -4.23 29.83 -7.58
C ASN A 247 -4.47 28.59 -6.69
N VAL A 248 -3.44 27.75 -6.48
CA VAL A 248 -3.52 26.60 -5.57
C VAL A 248 -3.61 27.06 -4.11
N THR A 249 -2.79 28.05 -3.74
CA THR A 249 -2.86 28.65 -2.39
C THR A 249 -4.23 29.25 -2.12
N LYS A 250 -4.80 29.95 -3.11
CA LYS A 250 -6.15 30.51 -3.05
C LYS A 250 -7.20 29.41 -2.86
N ALA A 251 -7.21 28.40 -3.73
CA ALA A 251 -8.17 27.29 -3.67
C ALA A 251 -8.12 26.52 -2.33
N LEU A 252 -6.93 26.34 -1.77
CA LEU A 252 -6.75 25.71 -0.46
C LEU A 252 -7.37 26.54 0.67
N LYS A 253 -7.19 27.86 0.67
CA LYS A 253 -7.78 28.77 1.66
C LYS A 253 -9.30 28.89 1.50
N GLU A 254 -9.79 28.97 0.26
CA GLU A 254 -11.23 29.01 -0.04
C GLU A 254 -11.90 27.71 0.42
N TRP A 255 -11.30 26.54 0.15
CA TRP A 255 -11.81 25.27 0.63
C TRP A 255 -11.84 25.17 2.16
N GLU A 256 -10.84 25.70 2.86
CA GLU A 256 -10.84 25.70 4.34
C GLU A 256 -11.99 26.54 4.91
N ALA A 257 -12.37 27.62 4.23
CA ALA A 257 -13.47 28.50 4.65
C ALA A 257 -14.86 28.00 4.22
N GLN A 258 -15.01 27.47 3.00
CA GLN A 258 -16.32 27.22 2.37
C GLN A 258 -16.55 25.74 2.03
N GLY A 259 -15.52 24.89 2.11
CA GLY A 259 -15.60 23.50 1.69
C GLY A 259 -15.56 23.33 0.17
N ALA A 260 -16.23 22.29 -0.35
CA ALA A 260 -16.24 21.99 -1.78
C ALA A 260 -17.22 22.91 -2.53
N GLU A 261 -16.70 23.85 -3.33
CA GLU A 261 -17.49 24.82 -4.10
C GLU A 261 -18.02 24.28 -5.44
N ALA A 262 -17.42 23.21 -5.97
CA ALA A 262 -17.81 22.60 -7.23
C ALA A 262 -17.82 21.07 -7.13
N ARG A 263 -18.75 20.43 -7.85
CA ARG A 263 -18.88 18.97 -7.92
C ARG A 263 -19.14 18.55 -9.36
N VAL A 264 -18.49 17.48 -9.79
CA VAL A 264 -18.72 16.81 -11.06
C VAL A 264 -19.18 15.40 -10.74
N ALA A 265 -20.28 14.98 -11.36
CA ALA A 265 -20.85 13.65 -11.19
C ALA A 265 -21.23 13.07 -12.55
N GLN A 266 -21.04 11.77 -12.70
CA GLN A 266 -21.65 11.02 -13.80
C GLN A 266 -23.09 10.70 -13.42
N VAL A 267 -24.03 11.11 -14.27
CA VAL A 267 -25.47 10.96 -14.01
C VAL A 267 -26.17 10.49 -15.28
N SER A 268 -27.15 9.61 -15.11
CA SER A 268 -28.10 9.27 -16.17
C SER A 268 -29.10 10.41 -16.29
N ILE A 269 -29.31 10.95 -17.49
CA ILE A 269 -30.25 12.05 -17.72
C ILE A 269 -31.40 11.52 -18.57
N LEU A 270 -32.62 11.60 -18.05
CA LEU A 270 -33.82 11.40 -18.85
C LEU A 270 -34.17 12.72 -19.54
N ARG A 271 -34.23 12.68 -20.88
CA ARG A 271 -34.78 13.75 -21.72
C ARG A 271 -36.12 13.32 -22.27
N VAL A 272 -37.15 14.12 -22.02
CA VAL A 272 -38.49 13.93 -22.59
C VAL A 272 -38.75 14.93 -23.71
N SER A 273 -39.67 14.62 -24.62
CA SER A 273 -40.01 15.50 -25.75
C SER A 273 -40.84 16.72 -25.34
N ALA A 274 -41.60 16.64 -24.24
CA ALA A 274 -42.48 17.70 -23.78
C ALA A 274 -42.53 17.78 -22.23
N PRO A 275 -42.66 18.98 -21.62
CA PRO A 275 -42.65 19.15 -20.15
C PRO A 275 -43.76 18.38 -19.42
N GLU A 276 -44.90 18.18 -20.08
CA GLU A 276 -46.07 17.48 -19.53
C GLU A 276 -45.74 16.02 -19.20
N ILE A 277 -44.85 15.38 -19.97
CA ILE A 277 -44.38 14.00 -19.75
C ILE A 277 -43.58 13.93 -18.44
N LEU A 278 -42.69 14.91 -18.21
CA LEU A 278 -41.91 14.98 -16.98
C LEU A 278 -42.81 15.24 -15.77
N GLN A 279 -43.85 16.09 -15.93
CA GLN A 279 -44.83 16.33 -14.89
C GLN A 279 -45.62 15.06 -14.54
N ALA A 280 -46.12 14.32 -15.53
CA ALA A 280 -46.81 13.05 -15.33
C ALA A 280 -45.93 12.02 -14.59
N LEU A 281 -44.64 11.92 -14.95
CA LEU A 281 -43.69 11.07 -14.25
C LEU A 281 -43.51 11.46 -12.78
N ARG A 282 -43.52 12.77 -12.46
CA ARG A 282 -43.41 13.28 -11.09
C ARG A 282 -44.66 13.01 -10.24
N GLU A 283 -45.82 12.94 -10.85
CA GLU A 283 -47.08 12.63 -10.18
C GLU A 283 -47.29 11.12 -10.02
N SER A 284 -46.44 10.31 -10.65
CA SER A 284 -46.49 8.86 -10.61
C SER A 284 -45.63 8.23 -9.51
N LYS A 285 -45.72 6.89 -9.40
CA LYS A 285 -44.84 6.08 -8.54
C LYS A 285 -43.35 6.17 -8.92
N ALA A 286 -43.02 6.63 -10.13
CA ALA A 286 -41.66 6.76 -10.64
C ALA A 286 -40.92 7.99 -10.10
N GLN A 287 -41.61 8.96 -9.48
CA GLN A 287 -41.00 10.14 -8.86
C GLN A 287 -39.82 9.78 -7.93
N ARG A 288 -39.93 8.66 -7.19
CA ARG A 288 -38.88 8.20 -6.27
C ARG A 288 -37.55 7.88 -6.95
N PHE A 289 -37.57 7.62 -8.26
CA PHE A 289 -36.42 7.29 -9.10
C PHE A 289 -35.83 8.52 -9.81
N LEU A 290 -36.50 9.67 -9.72
CA LEU A 290 -36.01 10.93 -10.26
C LEU A 290 -35.14 11.66 -9.24
N GLY A 291 -34.12 12.35 -9.72
CA GLY A 291 -33.22 13.23 -8.98
C GLY A 291 -33.48 14.70 -9.29
N ASP A 292 -32.40 15.49 -9.33
CA ASP A 292 -32.50 16.93 -9.58
C ASP A 292 -32.98 17.23 -11.01
N ILE A 293 -33.76 18.30 -11.13
CA ILE A 293 -34.31 18.76 -12.41
C ILE A 293 -33.32 19.72 -13.04
N LEU A 294 -32.94 19.43 -14.28
CA LEU A 294 -31.98 20.22 -15.06
C LEU A 294 -32.68 21.22 -16.00
N GLY A 295 -33.99 21.11 -16.16
CA GLY A 295 -34.81 22.02 -16.96
C GLY A 295 -36.23 21.49 -17.14
N PRO A 296 -37.05 22.12 -18.00
CA PRO A 296 -38.46 21.74 -18.18
C PRO A 296 -38.64 20.34 -18.80
N THR A 297 -37.63 19.81 -19.49
CA THR A 297 -37.67 18.52 -20.19
C THR A 297 -36.53 17.56 -19.81
N ASN A 298 -35.68 17.92 -18.84
CA ASN A 298 -34.52 17.12 -18.47
C ASN A 298 -34.47 16.91 -16.96
N VAL A 299 -34.30 15.66 -16.54
CA VAL A 299 -34.20 15.28 -15.12
C VAL A 299 -33.11 14.22 -14.94
N ILE A 300 -32.40 14.29 -13.83
CA ILE A 300 -31.47 13.23 -13.44
C ILE A 300 -32.28 11.99 -13.03
N VAL A 301 -31.84 10.82 -13.47
CA VAL A 301 -32.35 9.53 -12.99
C VAL A 301 -31.38 9.00 -11.95
N LYS A 302 -31.93 8.48 -10.84
CA LYS A 302 -31.11 7.86 -9.80
C LYS A 302 -30.39 6.62 -10.37
N PRO A 303 -29.12 6.39 -10.01
CA PRO A 303 -28.34 5.27 -10.54
C PRO A 303 -29.06 3.92 -10.33
N GLY A 304 -29.14 3.10 -11.38
CA GLY A 304 -29.77 1.77 -11.35
C GLY A 304 -31.30 1.78 -11.39
N ALA A 305 -31.92 2.93 -11.65
CA ALA A 305 -33.37 3.08 -11.78
C ALA A 305 -33.83 3.37 -13.21
N GLU A 306 -32.92 3.34 -14.19
CA GLU A 306 -33.15 3.69 -15.59
C GLU A 306 -34.27 2.84 -16.19
N GLU A 307 -34.16 1.51 -16.11
CA GLU A 307 -35.18 0.58 -16.63
C GLU A 307 -36.55 0.79 -15.97
N LYS A 308 -36.58 1.12 -14.67
CA LYS A 308 -37.83 1.36 -13.93
C LYS A 308 -38.52 2.63 -14.39
N VAL A 309 -37.74 3.65 -14.74
CA VAL A 309 -38.26 4.90 -15.29
C VAL A 309 -38.78 4.68 -16.71
N LEU A 310 -38.08 3.89 -17.54
CA LEU A 310 -38.55 3.52 -18.87
C LEU A 310 -39.84 2.68 -18.81
N ALA A 311 -39.93 1.72 -17.89
CA ALA A 311 -41.16 0.96 -17.68
C ALA A 311 -42.34 1.86 -17.27
N ALA A 312 -42.11 2.83 -16.39
CA ALA A 312 -43.13 3.79 -15.99
C ALA A 312 -43.58 4.70 -17.15
N LEU A 313 -42.67 5.08 -18.05
CA LEU A 313 -43.03 5.80 -19.28
C LEU A 313 -43.96 4.95 -20.15
N VAL A 314 -43.65 3.66 -20.31
CA VAL A 314 -44.49 2.73 -21.08
C VAL A 314 -45.89 2.61 -20.49
N GLU A 315 -46.01 2.50 -19.16
CA GLU A 315 -47.31 2.49 -18.46
C GLU A 315 -48.13 3.76 -18.71
N MET A 316 -47.47 4.89 -19.00
CA MET A 316 -48.09 6.18 -19.32
C MET A 316 -48.31 6.40 -20.83
N GLY A 317 -47.97 5.41 -21.66
CA GLY A 317 -48.12 5.49 -23.12
C GLY A 317 -46.95 6.16 -23.86
N TYR A 318 -45.80 6.33 -23.22
CA TYR A 318 -44.59 6.88 -23.82
C TYR A 318 -43.52 5.80 -23.98
N LEU A 319 -42.82 5.79 -25.12
CA LEU A 319 -41.66 4.92 -25.33
C LEU A 319 -40.39 5.75 -25.15
N GLY A 320 -39.44 5.21 -24.39
CA GLY A 320 -38.11 5.78 -24.22
C GLY A 320 -37.04 4.73 -24.51
N GLU A 321 -35.83 5.20 -24.82
CA GLU A 321 -34.67 4.35 -25.12
C GLU A 321 -33.47 4.77 -24.27
N MET A 322 -32.54 3.83 -24.05
CA MET A 322 -31.23 4.11 -23.48
C MET A 322 -30.26 4.42 -24.61
N VAL A 323 -29.76 5.66 -24.67
CA VAL A 323 -28.72 6.06 -25.64
C VAL A 323 -27.36 5.96 -24.95
N GLY A 324 -26.50 5.04 -25.41
CA GLY A 324 -25.13 4.90 -24.89
C GLY A 324 -24.69 3.48 -24.52
N GLU A 325 -25.46 2.43 -24.82
CA GLU A 325 -24.92 1.07 -24.81
C GLU A 325 -24.12 0.83 -26.11
N GLY A 326 -22.81 1.06 -25.99
CA GLY A 326 -21.76 0.73 -26.95
C GLY A 326 -20.44 0.56 -26.22
#